data_AF-A0A563VNG0-F1
#
_entry.id   AF-A0A563VNG0-F1
#
_cell.length_a   1.000
_cell.length_b   1.000
_cell.length_c   1.000
_cell.angle_alpha   90.00
_cell.angle_beta   90.00
_cell.angle_gamma   90.00
#
_symmetry.space_group_name_H-M   'P 1'
#
loop_
_entity.id
_entity.type
_entity.pdbx_description
1 polymer ?
#
loop_
_entity_poly.entity_id
_entity_poly.type
_entity_poly.pdbx_seq_one_letter_code
_entity_poly.pdbx_strand_id
1 'polypeptide(L)'
;MTPSLTHYFAKQLSFGSIEGRKVIANFEGGRITSNAGIVLMAELDKKLKITSRFAECFQDYRDSSYVNYSVHQLLAQRVYGIVLGYEDVNDHDKLRNDPALAIALERLNYIDLNEGILAPNSTINRLEYCPETIINQQSSRYHKIEHDPKEIEKARKD
;
A
#
# COMPACT_ATOMS: atom_id res chain seq x y z
N MET A 1 -29.08 -35.73 21.19
CA MET A 1 -28.22 -35.04 20.21
C MET A 1 -26.80 -35.18 20.70
N THR A 2 -25.98 -35.99 20.02
CA THR A 2 -24.57 -36.18 20.36
C THR A 2 -23.79 -34.93 19.92
N PRO A 3 -23.05 -34.25 20.80
CA PRO A 3 -22.23 -33.12 20.37
C PRO A 3 -21.11 -33.65 19.47
N SER A 4 -20.96 -33.08 18.28
CA SER A 4 -19.83 -33.41 17.41
C SER A 4 -18.55 -32.90 18.05
N LEU A 5 -17.58 -33.80 18.19
CA LEU A 5 -16.21 -33.47 18.58
C LEU A 5 -15.64 -32.51 17.53
N THR A 6 -15.44 -31.26 17.91
CA THR A 6 -14.66 -30.30 17.11
C THR A 6 -13.27 -30.89 16.95
N HIS A 7 -12.92 -31.31 15.74
CA HIS A 7 -11.60 -31.84 15.42
C HIS A 7 -10.55 -30.76 15.74
N TYR A 8 -9.75 -30.97 16.79
CA TYR A 8 -8.60 -30.13 17.10
C TYR A 8 -7.46 -30.51 16.16
N PHE A 9 -7.27 -29.74 15.09
CA PHE A 9 -6.11 -29.90 14.21
C PHE A 9 -4.88 -29.32 14.91
N ALA A 10 -3.78 -30.08 14.95
CA ALA A 10 -2.51 -29.58 15.47
C ALA A 10 -2.03 -28.39 14.61
N LYS A 11 -1.73 -27.25 15.24
CA LYS A 11 -1.26 -26.03 14.54
C LYS A 11 0.08 -26.26 13.81
N GLN A 12 0.89 -27.18 14.30
CA GLN A 12 2.17 -27.54 13.71
C GLN A 12 2.39 -29.06 13.79
N LEU A 13 3.06 -29.62 12.79
CA LEU A 13 3.51 -31.01 12.76
C LEU A 13 5.04 -31.04 12.64
N SER A 14 5.73 -31.79 13.51
CA SER A 14 7.18 -31.98 13.39
C SER A 14 7.49 -33.21 12.53
N PHE A 15 8.42 -33.05 11.59
CA PHE A 15 8.94 -34.13 10.74
C PHE A 15 10.36 -34.56 11.14
N GLY A 16 10.80 -34.24 12.36
CA GLY A 16 12.15 -34.53 12.84
C GLY A 16 13.16 -33.42 12.52
N SER A 17 14.41 -33.78 12.25
CA SER A 17 15.50 -32.83 11.98
C SER A 17 16.43 -33.32 10.88
N ILE A 18 16.87 -32.41 10.02
CA ILE A 18 17.87 -32.64 8.96
C ILE A 18 19.06 -31.74 9.27
N GLU A 19 20.27 -32.31 9.40
CA GLU A 19 21.50 -31.57 9.72
C GLU A 19 21.37 -30.63 10.94
N GLY A 20 20.66 -31.09 11.98
CA GLY A 20 20.43 -30.32 13.21
C GLY A 20 19.35 -29.23 13.10
N ARG A 21 18.70 -29.08 11.94
CA ARG A 21 17.60 -28.13 11.74
C ARG A 21 16.26 -28.86 11.84
N LYS A 22 15.37 -28.40 12.72
CA LYS A 22 14.01 -28.96 12.85
C LYS A 22 13.21 -28.71 11.58
N VAL A 23 12.54 -29.74 11.09
CA VAL A 23 11.58 -29.64 10.00
C VAL A 23 10.17 -29.65 10.61
N ILE A 24 9.41 -28.58 10.35
CA ILE A 24 8.04 -28.41 10.84
C ILE A 24 7.12 -28.02 9.67
N ALA A 25 5.93 -28.64 9.57
CA ALA A 25 4.83 -28.02 8.85
C ALA A 25 4.10 -27.09 9.81
N ASN A 26 4.07 -25.80 9.49
CA ASN A 26 3.22 -24.84 10.17
C ASN A 26 1.95 -24.62 9.34
N PHE A 27 0.78 -24.88 9.94
CA PHE A 27 -0.52 -24.66 9.31
C PHE A 27 -1.11 -23.27 9.61
N GLU A 28 -0.39 -22.43 10.35
CA GLU A 28 -0.80 -21.04 10.61
C GLU A 28 -0.74 -20.16 9.36
N GLY A 29 -0.09 -20.63 8.28
CA GLY A 29 -0.02 -19.96 6.97
C GLY A 29 0.84 -18.70 6.96
N GLY A 30 0.96 -17.99 8.08
CA GLY A 30 1.68 -16.72 8.15
C GLY A 30 1.12 -15.65 7.22
N ARG A 31 1.88 -14.59 6.98
CA ARG A 31 1.54 -13.57 5.98
C ARG A 31 2.05 -14.01 4.62
N ILE A 32 1.16 -14.45 3.75
CA ILE A 32 1.47 -14.86 2.37
C ILE A 32 1.09 -13.73 1.42
N THR A 33 1.87 -13.54 0.37
CA THR A 33 1.56 -12.62 -0.72
C THR A 33 2.01 -13.18 -2.06
N SER A 34 1.19 -12.95 -3.09
CA SER A 34 1.55 -13.19 -4.49
C SER A 34 2.19 -11.96 -5.15
N ASN A 35 2.31 -10.85 -4.42
CA ASN A 35 2.76 -9.55 -4.92
C ASN A 35 4.23 -9.25 -4.63
N ALA A 36 5.02 -10.27 -4.24
CA ALA A 36 6.41 -10.08 -3.78
C ALA A 36 7.32 -9.35 -4.79
N GLY A 37 7.02 -9.45 -6.09
CA GLY A 37 7.75 -8.74 -7.15
C GLY A 37 7.71 -7.21 -7.02
N ILE A 38 6.73 -6.66 -6.31
CA ILE A 38 6.61 -5.20 -6.13
C ILE A 38 7.78 -4.61 -5.33
N VAL A 39 8.42 -5.40 -4.48
CA VAL A 39 9.59 -4.95 -3.71
C VAL A 39 10.76 -4.61 -4.63
N LEU A 40 10.96 -5.40 -5.70
CA LEU A 40 12.00 -5.10 -6.70
C LEU A 40 11.67 -3.81 -7.46
N MET A 41 10.41 -3.62 -7.83
CA MET A 41 9.97 -2.40 -8.50
C MET A 41 10.13 -1.17 -7.60
N ALA A 42 9.87 -1.31 -6.30
CA ALA A 42 10.06 -0.23 -5.34
C ALA A 42 11.53 0.17 -5.19
N GLU A 43 12.46 -0.78 -5.21
CA GLU A 43 13.90 -0.47 -5.22
C GLU A 43 14.34 0.23 -6.51
N LEU A 44 13.73 -0.12 -7.65
CA LEU A 44 13.96 0.60 -8.90
C LEU A 44 13.42 2.03 -8.83
N ASP A 45 12.19 2.20 -8.34
CA ASP A 45 11.57 3.52 -8.17
C ASP A 45 12.37 4.41 -7.22
N LYS A 46 12.88 3.88 -6.10
CA LYS A 46 13.77 4.64 -5.19
C LYS A 46 15.04 5.13 -5.88
N LYS A 47 15.64 4.31 -6.76
CA LYS A 47 16.85 4.68 -7.52
C LYS A 47 16.56 5.70 -8.62
N LEU A 48 15.45 5.53 -9.34
CA LEU A 48 15.07 6.40 -10.46
C LEU A 48 14.28 7.64 -10.03
N LYS A 49 13.79 7.64 -8.78
CA LYS A 49 12.99 8.71 -8.17
C LYS A 49 11.74 9.04 -8.99
N ILE A 50 11.08 8.05 -9.59
CA ILE A 50 9.94 8.31 -10.49
C ILE A 50 8.76 8.85 -9.69
N THR A 51 8.31 8.11 -8.68
CA THR A 51 7.12 8.51 -7.88
C THR A 51 7.40 9.72 -6.99
N SER A 52 8.62 9.90 -6.50
CA SER A 52 9.00 11.07 -5.70
C SER A 52 9.06 12.34 -6.54
N ARG A 53 9.71 12.29 -7.71
CA ARG A 53 9.71 13.43 -8.66
C ARG A 53 8.30 13.74 -9.15
N PHE A 54 7.48 12.72 -9.39
CA PHE A 54 6.09 12.95 -9.76
C PHE A 54 5.30 13.61 -8.63
N ALA A 55 5.53 13.23 -7.37
CA ALA A 55 4.88 13.83 -6.21
C ALA A 55 5.24 15.31 -6.01
N GLU A 56 6.42 15.76 -6.44
CA GLU A 56 6.81 17.18 -6.40
C GLU A 56 5.95 18.06 -7.32
N CYS A 57 5.28 17.45 -8.30
CA CYS A 57 4.34 18.15 -9.18
C CYS A 57 2.97 18.40 -8.50
N PHE A 58 2.80 18.00 -7.23
CA PHE A 58 1.56 18.15 -6.50
C PHE A 58 1.72 19.11 -5.33
N GLN A 59 0.69 19.93 -5.13
CA GLN A 59 0.52 20.73 -3.94
C GLN A 59 -0.52 20.09 -3.00
N ASP A 60 -0.11 19.85 -1.77
CA ASP A 60 -0.97 19.34 -0.70
C ASP A 60 -1.47 20.50 0.17
N TYR A 61 -2.79 20.66 0.21
CA TYR A 61 -3.52 21.67 0.99
C TYR A 61 -4.28 21.05 2.17
N ARG A 62 -4.07 19.75 2.44
CA ARG A 62 -4.60 19.09 3.64
C ARG A 62 -3.84 19.60 4.86
N ASP A 63 -4.53 19.71 5.99
CA ASP A 63 -3.87 20.00 7.26
C ASP A 63 -3.03 18.78 7.69
N SER A 64 -1.72 18.98 7.81
CA SER A 64 -0.74 17.95 8.15
C SER A 64 -1.04 17.23 9.46
N SER A 65 -1.78 17.86 10.38
CA SER A 65 -2.15 17.28 11.67
C SER A 65 -3.15 16.13 11.53
N TYR A 66 -3.85 16.04 10.39
CA TYR A 66 -4.87 15.02 10.11
C TYR A 66 -4.47 14.08 8.96
N VAL A 67 -3.19 14.07 8.56
CA VAL A 67 -2.71 13.30 7.41
C VAL A 67 -1.75 12.20 7.87
N ASN A 68 -2.10 10.95 7.55
CA ASN A 68 -1.26 9.78 7.83
C ASN A 68 -0.33 9.40 6.66
N TYR A 69 -0.61 9.93 5.46
CA TYR A 69 0.05 9.55 4.21
C TYR A 69 0.42 10.79 3.38
N SER A 70 1.70 10.94 3.08
CA SER A 70 2.18 11.98 2.16
C SER A 70 1.65 11.75 0.74
N VAL A 71 1.66 12.79 -0.10
CA VAL A 71 1.28 12.64 -1.51
C VAL A 71 2.17 11.61 -2.22
N HIS A 72 3.47 11.59 -1.92
CA HIS A 72 4.39 10.57 -2.44
C HIS A 72 3.97 9.15 -2.05
N GLN A 73 3.60 8.91 -0.79
CA GLN A 73 3.15 7.59 -0.33
C GLN A 73 1.85 7.15 -1.03
N LEU A 74 0.90 8.08 -1.22
CA LEU A 74 -0.35 7.78 -1.93
C LEU A 74 -0.10 7.48 -3.42
N LEU A 75 0.75 8.28 -4.08
CA LEU A 75 1.13 8.07 -5.47
C LEU A 75 1.89 6.76 -5.66
N ALA A 76 2.89 6.48 -4.84
CA ALA A 76 3.67 5.25 -4.92
C ALA A 76 2.77 4.02 -4.72
N GLN A 77 1.91 4.04 -3.70
CA GLN A 77 0.96 2.95 -3.48
C GLN A 77 0.03 2.75 -4.69
N ARG A 78 -0.45 3.85 -5.28
CA ARG A 78 -1.35 3.79 -6.42
C ARG A 78 -0.66 3.26 -7.68
N VAL A 79 0.52 3.77 -8.01
CA VAL A 79 1.34 3.30 -9.12
C VAL A 79 1.70 1.82 -8.95
N TYR A 80 2.05 1.40 -7.73
CA TYR A 80 2.37 0.00 -7.44
C TYR A 80 1.16 -0.92 -7.60
N GLY A 81 -0.04 -0.48 -7.22
CA GLY A 81 -1.29 -1.19 -7.50
C GLY A 81 -1.47 -1.43 -9.01
N ILE A 82 -1.30 -0.38 -9.82
CA ILE A 82 -1.39 -0.47 -11.28
C ILE A 82 -0.34 -1.43 -11.87
N VAL A 83 0.92 -1.35 -11.41
CA VAL A 83 2.00 -2.26 -11.86
C VAL A 83 1.67 -3.72 -11.54
N LEU A 84 1.03 -3.98 -10.41
CA LEU A 84 0.56 -5.31 -10.01
C LEU A 84 -0.70 -5.78 -10.75
N GLY A 85 -1.30 -4.93 -11.59
CA GLY A 85 -2.53 -5.23 -12.34
C GLY A 85 -3.82 -4.90 -11.59
N TYR A 86 -3.74 -4.18 -10.46
CA TYR A 86 -4.90 -3.70 -9.70
C TYR A 86 -5.26 -2.27 -10.13
N GLU A 87 -5.97 -2.18 -11.25
CA GLU A 87 -6.42 -0.89 -11.79
C GLU A 87 -7.53 -0.28 -10.94
N ASP A 88 -8.43 -1.08 -10.35
CA ASP A 88 -9.54 -0.53 -9.57
C ASP A 88 -9.08 -0.03 -8.19
N VAL A 89 -9.49 1.19 -7.83
CA VAL A 89 -9.17 1.77 -6.52
C VAL A 89 -9.79 0.95 -5.38
N ASN A 90 -10.87 0.20 -5.62
CA ASN A 90 -11.50 -0.64 -4.60
C ASN A 90 -10.59 -1.79 -4.11
N ASP A 91 -9.65 -2.26 -4.93
CA ASP A 91 -8.70 -3.31 -4.55
C ASP A 91 -7.78 -2.87 -3.40
N HIS A 92 -7.60 -1.55 -3.23
CA HIS A 92 -6.79 -0.99 -2.15
C HIS A 92 -7.35 -1.28 -0.75
N ASP A 93 -8.62 -1.66 -0.61
CA ASP A 93 -9.15 -2.15 0.68
C ASP A 93 -8.56 -3.50 1.08
N LYS A 94 -8.19 -4.33 0.10
CA LYS A 94 -7.46 -5.58 0.32
C LYS A 94 -5.95 -5.33 0.35
N LEU A 95 -5.42 -4.60 -0.64
CA LEU A 95 -3.98 -4.35 -0.78
C LEU A 95 -3.39 -3.60 0.40
N ARG A 96 -4.17 -2.81 1.15
CA ARG A 96 -3.66 -2.13 2.34
C ARG A 96 -3.15 -3.04 3.46
N ASN A 97 -3.43 -4.34 3.37
CA ASN A 97 -2.97 -5.37 4.29
C ASN A 97 -1.87 -6.26 3.68
N ASP A 98 -1.52 -6.06 2.40
CA ASP A 98 -0.53 -6.86 1.69
C ASP A 98 0.88 -6.61 2.26
N PRO A 99 1.58 -7.66 2.74
CA PRO A 99 2.89 -7.51 3.35
C PRO A 99 3.98 -7.07 2.38
N ALA A 100 3.94 -7.47 1.10
CA ALA A 100 4.94 -7.03 0.12
C ALA A 100 4.76 -5.55 -0.22
N LEU A 101 3.52 -5.08 -0.35
CA LEU A 101 3.23 -3.67 -0.56
C LEU A 101 3.63 -2.82 0.66
N ALA A 102 3.43 -3.33 1.88
CA ALA A 102 3.91 -2.69 3.10
C ALA A 102 5.44 -2.57 3.14
N ILE A 103 6.17 -3.60 2.70
CA ILE A 103 7.64 -3.55 2.56
C ILE A 103 8.05 -2.52 1.51
N ALA A 104 7.42 -2.58 0.32
CA ALA A 104 7.72 -1.70 -0.79
C ALA A 104 7.52 -0.21 -0.47
N LEU A 105 6.55 0.10 0.40
CA LEU A 105 6.24 1.46 0.86
C LEU A 105 6.87 1.81 2.21
N GLU A 106 7.79 0.97 2.72
CA GLU A 106 8.52 1.19 3.97
C GLU A 106 7.61 1.38 5.20
N ARG A 107 6.48 0.67 5.24
CA ARG A 107 5.46 0.75 6.29
C ARG A 107 5.36 -0.50 7.17
N LEU A 108 6.44 -1.27 7.27
CA LEU A 108 6.53 -2.51 8.06
C LEU A 108 6.15 -2.35 9.53
N ASN A 109 6.38 -1.17 10.13
CA ASN A 109 6.14 -0.89 11.55
C ASN A 109 4.67 -1.08 12.00
N TYR A 110 3.74 -1.28 11.07
CA TYR A 110 2.30 -1.42 11.33
C TYR A 110 1.78 -2.84 11.10
N ILE A 111 2.64 -3.77 10.69
CA ILE A 111 2.26 -5.16 10.38
C ILE A 111 1.68 -5.87 11.61
N ASP A 112 2.21 -5.59 12.80
CA ASP A 112 1.79 -6.22 14.05
C ASP A 112 0.61 -5.51 14.73
N LEU A 113 0.23 -4.32 14.26
CA LEU A 113 -0.81 -3.49 14.89
C LEU A 113 -2.23 -3.81 14.42
N ASN A 114 -2.43 -4.65 13.39
CA ASN A 114 -3.73 -4.93 12.75
C ASN A 114 -4.51 -3.68 12.27
N GLU A 115 -3.92 -2.49 12.37
CA GLU A 115 -4.44 -1.25 11.83
C GLU A 115 -3.89 -1.08 10.42
N GLY A 116 -4.77 -1.11 9.41
CA GLY A 116 -4.32 -1.31 8.04
C GLY A 116 -3.25 -0.31 7.62
N ILE A 117 -2.15 -0.92 7.20
CA ILE A 117 -0.78 -0.40 7.13
C ILE A 117 -0.63 0.71 6.09
N LEU A 118 -1.49 0.66 5.08
CA LEU A 118 -1.49 1.52 3.91
C LEU A 118 -2.86 2.19 3.71
N ALA A 119 -2.90 3.16 2.78
CA ALA A 119 -4.08 3.94 2.51
C ALA A 119 -5.22 3.07 1.94
N PRO A 120 -6.45 3.17 2.49
CA PRO A 120 -7.63 2.49 1.94
C PRO A 120 -8.13 3.17 0.66
N ASN A 121 -9.10 2.54 -0.01
CA ASN A 121 -9.66 3.05 -1.28
C ASN A 121 -10.12 4.51 -1.19
N SER A 122 -10.78 4.90 -0.09
CA SER A 122 -11.33 6.23 0.11
C SER A 122 -10.26 7.31 0.25
N THR A 123 -9.08 6.95 0.75
CA THR A 123 -7.94 7.86 0.87
C THR A 123 -7.23 8.02 -0.47
N ILE A 124 -7.04 6.91 -1.21
CA ILE A 124 -6.49 6.94 -2.58
C ILE A 124 -7.45 7.68 -3.52
N ASN A 125 -8.76 7.50 -3.39
CA ASN A 125 -9.74 8.18 -4.23
C ASN A 125 -9.68 9.70 -4.06
N ARG A 126 -9.29 10.23 -2.89
CA ARG A 126 -9.08 11.68 -2.70
C ARG A 126 -7.87 12.23 -3.47
N LEU A 127 -6.93 11.39 -3.87
CA LEU A 127 -5.83 11.75 -4.75
C LEU A 127 -6.31 11.87 -6.21
N GLU A 128 -7.15 10.94 -6.67
CA GLU A 128 -7.56 10.85 -8.08
C GLU A 128 -8.80 11.68 -8.42
N TYR A 129 -9.74 11.80 -7.48
CA TYR A 129 -11.06 12.34 -7.75
C TYR A 129 -11.14 13.83 -7.41
N CYS A 130 -11.60 14.62 -8.39
CA CYS A 130 -11.91 16.04 -8.24
C CYS A 130 -13.38 16.27 -8.60
N PRO A 131 -14.31 16.29 -7.62
CA PRO A 131 -15.75 16.40 -7.90
C PRO A 131 -16.24 17.81 -8.28
N GLU A 132 -15.43 18.85 -8.09
CA GLU A 132 -15.90 20.24 -8.10
C GLU A 132 -14.97 21.14 -8.92
N THR A 133 -15.54 22.16 -9.58
CA THR A 133 -14.75 23.25 -10.14
C THR A 133 -14.24 24.12 -9.00
N ILE A 134 -12.92 24.19 -8.82
CA ILE A 134 -12.33 24.84 -7.66
C ILE A 134 -11.84 26.22 -8.02
N ILE A 135 -12.37 27.21 -7.30
CA ILE A 135 -11.97 28.61 -7.42
C ILE A 135 -10.79 28.91 -6.49
N ASN A 136 -10.77 28.29 -5.30
CA ASN A 136 -9.67 28.40 -4.34
C ASN A 136 -9.48 27.08 -3.56
N GLN A 137 -8.30 26.48 -3.76
CA GLN A 137 -7.92 25.19 -3.22
C GLN A 137 -7.75 25.18 -1.68
N GLN A 138 -7.29 26.28 -1.09
CA GLN A 138 -7.15 26.41 0.37
C GLN A 138 -8.52 26.37 1.08
N SER A 139 -9.56 26.91 0.44
CA SER A 139 -10.94 26.91 0.97
C SER A 139 -11.80 25.72 0.53
N SER A 140 -11.34 24.94 -0.46
CA SER A 140 -12.06 23.76 -0.97
C SER A 140 -12.31 22.74 0.14
N ARG A 141 -13.49 22.10 0.17
CA ARG A 141 -13.80 21.10 1.20
C ARG A 141 -13.26 19.72 0.87
N TYR A 142 -13.35 19.31 -0.40
CA TYR A 142 -13.13 17.91 -0.79
C TYR A 142 -11.83 17.69 -1.55
N HIS A 143 -11.49 18.59 -2.46
CA HIS A 143 -10.27 18.46 -3.26
C HIS A 143 -9.19 19.36 -2.65
N LYS A 144 -8.17 18.71 -2.10
CA LYS A 144 -7.08 19.33 -1.34
C LYS A 144 -5.69 18.92 -1.84
N ILE A 145 -5.61 18.03 -2.82
CA ILE A 145 -4.36 17.61 -3.44
C ILE A 145 -4.48 17.99 -4.91
N GLU A 146 -3.69 18.96 -5.36
CA GLU A 146 -3.76 19.49 -6.72
C GLU A 146 -2.45 19.20 -7.44
N HIS A 147 -2.50 18.88 -8.72
CA HIS A 147 -1.31 18.74 -9.55
C HIS A 147 -1.10 19.98 -10.42
N ASP A 148 0.16 20.31 -10.72
CA ASP A 148 0.51 21.32 -11.71
C ASP A 148 0.83 20.63 -13.06
N PRO A 149 -0.03 20.77 -14.09
CA PRO A 149 0.20 20.16 -15.40
C PRO A 149 1.54 20.56 -16.06
N LYS A 150 2.02 21.79 -15.80
CA LYS A 150 3.28 22.27 -16.39
C LYS A 150 4.49 21.60 -15.75
N GLU A 151 4.47 21.45 -14.42
CA GLU A 151 5.54 20.72 -13.72
C GLU A 151 5.52 19.23 -14.09
N ILE A 152 4.35 18.62 -14.30
CA ILE A 152 4.26 17.24 -14.83
C ILE A 152 4.92 17.15 -16.21
N GLU A 153 4.62 18.06 -17.14
CA GLU A 153 5.20 18.03 -18.48
C GLU A 153 6.73 18.18 -18.45
N LYS A 154 7.23 19.02 -17.54
CA LYS A 154 8.66 19.21 -17.31
C LYS A 154 9.31 17.96 -16.73
N ALA A 155 8.72 17.35 -15.70
CA ALA A 155 9.23 16.15 -15.04
C ALA A 155 9.32 14.91 -15.95
N ARG A 156 8.63 14.92 -17.10
CA ARG A 156 8.69 13.89 -18.15
C ARG A 156 9.91 14.02 -19.08
N LYS A 157 10.48 15.22 -19.24
CA LYS A 157 11.56 15.50 -20.20
C LYS A 157 12.96 15.20 -19.64
N ASP A 158 13.05 14.94 -18.33
CA ASP A 158 14.25 14.60 -17.57
C ASP A 158 14.32 13.09 -17.24
#